data_AF-A0A7M4G0X6-F1
#
_entry.id   AF-A0A7M4G0X6-F1
#
_cell.length_a   1.000
_cell.length_b   1.000
_cell.length_c   1.000
_cell.angle_alpha   90.00
_cell.angle_beta   90.00
_cell.angle_gamma   90.00
#
_symmetry.space_group_name_H-M   'P 1'
#
loop_
_entity.id
_entity.type
_entity.pdbx_description
1 polymer ?
#
loop_
_entity_poly.entity_id
_entity_poly.type
_entity_poly.pdbx_seq_one_letter_code
_entity_poly.pdbx_strand_id
1 'polypeptide(L)'
;RGGAATSGVKRSGLPKDVTIARSVFGSRRKQEAEANAAPPEDAEPDLACPPPRSRRYVPPENLSRLLKARVRALAGPALAADWRHTPLRDLGLRYNLLAQLAAELGHTVPNSQLHQMRTAQDVLNFYSIPVKDASKFDELCAADLPPNLKITWEY
;
A
#
# COMPACT_ATOMS: atom_id res chain seq x y z
N ARG A 1 62.38 13.89 42.81
CA ARG A 1 63.20 14.22 41.62
C ARG A 1 62.39 13.83 40.39
N GLY A 2 62.02 14.81 39.55
CA GLY A 2 61.50 14.73 38.16
C GLY A 2 60.21 13.92 37.90
N GLY A 3 59.12 14.40 37.29
CA GLY A 3 58.83 15.64 36.55
C GLY A 3 58.17 15.34 35.19
N ALA A 4 56.89 15.73 35.05
CA ALA A 4 56.13 16.14 33.83
C ALA A 4 55.99 15.17 32.63
N ALA A 5 54.93 15.13 31.81
CA ALA A 5 53.63 15.82 31.73
C ALA A 5 52.74 15.06 30.71
N THR A 6 51.42 15.18 30.87
CA THR A 6 50.37 14.74 29.93
C THR A 6 49.76 15.95 29.23
N SER A 7 49.45 15.84 27.93
CA SER A 7 48.61 16.78 27.16
C SER A 7 48.08 16.02 25.93
N GLY A 8 46.92 16.26 25.32
CA GLY A 8 45.86 17.24 25.47
C GLY A 8 44.99 17.13 24.20
N VAL A 9 43.66 17.06 24.36
CA VAL A 9 42.66 16.91 23.28
C VAL A 9 42.54 18.21 22.46
N LYS A 10 42.38 18.12 21.13
CA LYS A 10 41.90 19.24 20.30
C LYS A 10 40.82 18.79 19.31
N ARG A 11 39.69 19.52 19.33
CA ARG A 11 38.62 19.55 18.32
C ARG A 11 38.89 20.72 17.36
N SER A 12 38.63 20.52 16.08
CA SER A 12 38.46 21.57 15.05
C SER A 12 37.46 21.03 14.03
N GLY A 13 36.40 21.70 13.57
CA GLY A 13 36.15 23.13 13.44
C GLY A 13 36.04 23.46 11.93
N LEU A 14 34.82 23.60 11.41
CA LEU A 14 34.48 24.06 10.05
C LEU A 14 35.10 25.43 9.73
N PRO A 15 35.30 25.74 8.44
CA PRO A 15 34.95 27.08 7.96
C PRO A 15 33.99 27.11 6.77
N LYS A 16 33.25 28.23 6.73
CA LYS A 16 32.21 28.67 5.80
C LYS A 16 32.82 29.55 4.69
N ASP A 17 31.95 29.90 3.74
CA ASP A 17 32.01 31.04 2.79
C ASP A 17 32.67 30.80 1.43
N VAL A 18 31.81 30.55 0.42
CA VAL A 18 32.09 30.87 -0.99
C VAL A 18 31.12 31.97 -1.41
N THR A 19 31.71 33.13 -1.70
CA THR A 19 31.09 34.38 -2.15
C THR A 19 30.45 34.23 -3.52
N ILE A 20 29.17 34.57 -3.66
CA ILE A 20 28.49 34.70 -4.97
C ILE A 20 28.85 36.05 -5.58
N ALA A 21 29.67 36.05 -6.63
CA ALA A 21 29.88 37.22 -7.46
C ALA A 21 28.69 37.41 -8.41
N ARG A 22 27.98 38.54 -8.29
CA ARG A 22 27.03 39.00 -9.30
C ARG A 22 27.81 39.69 -10.41
N SER A 23 27.65 39.25 -11.66
CA SER A 23 27.91 40.11 -12.80
C SER A 23 26.63 40.28 -13.59
N VAL A 24 26.34 41.54 -13.92
CA VAL A 24 25.23 41.99 -14.75
C VAL A 24 25.84 42.61 -16.00
N PHE A 25 25.16 42.37 -17.12
CA PHE A 25 25.13 43.15 -18.36
C PHE A 25 26.01 42.70 -19.55
N GLY A 26 25.35 42.52 -20.69
CA GLY A 26 26.01 42.52 -22.00
C GLY A 26 25.29 41.71 -23.08
N SER A 27 24.19 42.24 -23.61
CA SER A 27 23.51 41.72 -24.80
C SER A 27 24.47 41.49 -25.98
N ARG A 28 24.45 40.29 -26.58
CA ARG A 28 24.85 40.11 -27.99
C ARG A 28 23.97 39.07 -28.68
N ARG A 29 23.39 39.51 -29.80
CA ARG A 29 22.42 38.81 -30.63
C ARG A 29 23.02 37.61 -31.37
N LYS A 30 22.20 36.55 -31.42
CA LYS A 30 21.89 35.66 -32.55
C LYS A 30 23.06 35.15 -33.39
N GLN A 31 23.41 33.88 -33.17
CA GLN A 31 23.81 32.98 -34.26
C GLN A 31 23.19 31.60 -34.00
N GLU A 32 22.42 31.17 -34.99
CA GLU A 32 21.81 29.85 -35.11
C GLU A 32 22.92 28.79 -35.18
N ALA A 33 22.86 27.81 -34.28
CA ALA A 33 23.56 26.54 -34.39
C ALA A 33 22.53 25.45 -34.07
N GLU A 34 21.78 25.09 -35.10
CA GLU A 34 20.96 23.89 -35.13
C GLU A 34 21.92 22.70 -35.23
N ALA A 35 22.23 22.10 -34.09
CA ALA A 35 23.02 20.88 -34.00
C ALA A 35 22.37 19.97 -32.94
N ASN A 36 21.48 19.10 -33.43
CA ASN A 36 20.94 17.90 -32.78
C ASN A 36 21.09 17.85 -31.25
N ALA A 37 20.14 18.48 -30.55
CA ALA A 37 19.88 18.11 -29.17
C ALA A 37 19.32 16.69 -29.18
N ALA A 38 20.12 15.72 -28.73
CA ALA A 38 19.62 14.40 -28.37
C ALA A 38 18.43 14.58 -27.40
N PRO A 39 17.33 13.82 -27.57
CA PRO A 39 16.22 13.91 -26.63
C PRO A 39 16.75 13.62 -25.22
N PRO A 40 16.34 14.38 -24.19
CA PRO A 40 16.66 14.03 -22.82
C PRO A 40 16.02 12.67 -22.51
N GLU A 41 16.84 11.61 -22.43
CA GLU A 41 16.41 10.24 -22.15
C GLU A 41 16.13 9.98 -20.65
N ASP A 42 16.18 11.02 -19.82
CA ASP A 42 15.95 10.93 -18.36
C ASP A 42 14.63 11.63 -17.95
N ALA A 43 13.54 11.39 -18.67
CA ALA A 43 12.21 11.74 -18.19
C ALA A 43 11.77 10.70 -17.16
N GLU A 44 12.00 10.97 -15.87
CA GLU A 44 11.46 10.15 -14.78
C GLU A 44 9.94 9.98 -15.02
N PRO A 45 9.43 8.74 -14.99
CA PRO A 45 8.01 8.51 -15.26
C PRO A 45 7.19 9.25 -14.19
N ASP A 46 6.29 10.12 -14.62
CA ASP A 46 5.42 10.87 -13.74
C ASP A 46 4.47 9.89 -13.03
N LEU A 47 4.79 9.54 -11.78
CA LEU A 47 4.04 8.59 -10.97
C LEU A 47 2.78 9.27 -10.41
N ALA A 48 1.78 9.42 -11.28
CA ALA A 48 0.48 9.95 -10.89
C ALA A 48 -0.19 9.07 -9.82
N CYS A 49 -0.87 9.71 -8.86
CA CYS A 49 -1.62 9.01 -7.82
C CYS A 49 -2.76 8.20 -8.46
N PRO A 50 -2.85 6.88 -8.22
CA PRO A 50 -3.95 6.08 -8.76
C PRO A 50 -5.29 6.47 -8.09
N PRO A 51 -6.42 6.24 -8.76
CA PRO A 51 -7.72 6.51 -8.18
C PRO A 51 -7.96 5.65 -6.92
N PRO A 52 -8.64 6.18 -5.90
CA PRO A 52 -8.97 5.41 -4.70
C PRO A 52 -9.93 4.26 -5.04
N ARG A 53 -9.69 3.10 -4.44
CA ARG A 53 -10.57 1.93 -4.58
C ARG A 53 -11.77 2.01 -3.62
N SER A 54 -12.92 1.53 -4.07
CA SER A 54 -14.06 1.24 -3.19
C SER A 54 -13.69 0.17 -2.16
N ARG A 55 -14.31 0.24 -0.98
CA ARG A 55 -14.16 -0.77 0.10
C ARG A 55 -15.26 -1.82 0.08
N ARG A 56 -16.23 -1.70 -0.82
CA ARG A 56 -17.32 -2.65 -0.99
C ARG A 56 -16.76 -4.03 -1.33
N TYR A 57 -17.25 -5.04 -0.63
CA TYR A 57 -16.86 -6.42 -0.87
C TYR A 57 -18.11 -7.30 -0.93
N VAL A 58 -18.21 -8.10 -1.99
CA VAL A 58 -19.27 -9.08 -2.21
C VAL A 58 -18.61 -10.45 -2.33
N PRO A 59 -18.89 -11.40 -1.42
CA PRO A 59 -18.31 -12.73 -1.46
C PRO A 59 -18.65 -13.45 -2.77
N PRO A 60 -17.66 -14.01 -3.49
CA PRO A 60 -17.94 -14.80 -4.68
C PRO A 60 -18.49 -16.18 -4.28
N GLU A 61 -19.42 -16.71 -5.08
CA GLU A 61 -20.01 -18.05 -4.85
C GLU A 61 -18.94 -19.16 -4.81
N ASN A 62 -17.87 -18.99 -5.59
CA ASN A 62 -16.77 -19.94 -5.70
C ASN A 62 -15.68 -19.78 -4.61
N LEU A 63 -15.93 -19.02 -3.54
CA LEU A 63 -14.94 -18.70 -2.50
C LEU A 63 -14.28 -19.95 -1.90
N SER A 64 -15.07 -20.96 -1.53
CA SER A 64 -14.55 -22.21 -0.97
C SER A 64 -13.61 -22.94 -1.94
N ARG A 65 -13.95 -22.94 -3.24
CA ARG A 65 -13.15 -23.59 -4.28
C ARG A 65 -11.83 -22.84 -4.50
N LEU A 66 -11.89 -21.52 -4.55
CA LEU A 66 -10.72 -20.65 -4.69
C LEU A 66 -9.75 -20.85 -3.52
N LEU A 67 -10.27 -20.79 -2.29
CA LEU A 67 -9.45 -20.94 -1.09
C LEU A 67 -8.80 -22.32 -1.03
N LYS A 68 -9.55 -23.40 -1.33
CA LYS A 68 -9.00 -24.76 -1.41
C LYS A 68 -7.86 -24.86 -2.42
N ALA A 69 -8.00 -24.24 -3.59
CA ALA A 69 -6.95 -24.24 -4.62
C ALA A 69 -5.67 -23.53 -4.13
N ARG A 70 -5.82 -22.37 -3.46
CA ARG A 70 -4.68 -21.60 -2.91
C ARG A 70 -3.98 -22.33 -1.78
N VAL A 71 -4.74 -22.90 -0.85
CA VAL A 71 -4.17 -23.70 0.25
C VAL A 71 -3.41 -24.91 -0.30
N ARG A 72 -3.97 -25.62 -1.29
CA ARG A 72 -3.28 -26.76 -1.93
C ARG A 72 -1.99 -26.34 -2.65
N ALA A 73 -1.99 -25.18 -3.30
CA ALA A 73 -0.82 -24.68 -4.01
C ALA A 73 0.34 -24.33 -3.06
N LEU A 74 0.03 -23.80 -1.87
CA LEU A 74 1.06 -23.34 -0.91
C LEU A 74 1.47 -24.43 0.11
N ALA A 75 0.52 -25.24 0.60
CA ALA A 75 0.76 -26.24 1.64
C ALA A 75 1.02 -27.65 1.11
N GLY A 76 0.84 -27.89 -0.19
CA GLY A 76 1.04 -29.18 -0.82
C GLY A 76 -0.12 -30.17 -0.64
N PRO A 77 -0.04 -31.36 -1.26
CA PRO A 77 -1.15 -32.32 -1.35
C PRO A 77 -1.46 -33.06 -0.04
N ALA A 78 -0.48 -33.25 0.84
CA ALA A 78 -0.67 -33.98 2.11
C ALA A 78 -1.56 -33.23 3.11
N LEU A 79 -1.52 -31.90 3.08
CA LEU A 79 -2.34 -31.04 3.95
C LEU A 79 -3.72 -30.72 3.34
N ALA A 80 -4.00 -31.21 2.13
CA ALA A 80 -5.19 -30.86 1.36
C ALA A 80 -6.45 -31.67 1.73
N ALA A 81 -6.31 -32.77 2.49
CA ALA A 81 -7.44 -33.57 2.95
C ALA A 81 -8.36 -32.74 3.87
N ASP A 82 -7.78 -32.16 4.93
CA ASP A 82 -8.47 -31.29 5.89
C ASP A 82 -8.06 -29.83 5.72
N TRP A 83 -8.13 -29.35 4.47
CA TRP A 83 -7.67 -28.00 4.10
C TRP A 83 -8.31 -26.88 4.94
N ARG A 84 -9.55 -27.08 5.43
CA ARG A 84 -10.28 -26.11 6.29
C ARG A 84 -9.65 -25.94 7.67
N HIS A 85 -9.27 -27.05 8.29
CA HIS A 85 -8.69 -27.08 9.64
C HIS A 85 -7.16 -27.01 9.63
N THR A 86 -6.58 -26.82 8.45
CA THR A 86 -5.15 -26.65 8.28
C THR A 86 -4.66 -25.43 9.07
N PRO A 87 -3.70 -25.63 10.01
CA PRO A 87 -3.18 -24.54 10.82
C PRO A 87 -2.21 -23.66 10.00
N LEU A 88 -2.46 -22.36 9.98
CA LEU A 88 -1.62 -21.33 9.36
C LEU A 88 -0.51 -20.85 10.32
N ARG A 89 0.23 -21.80 10.92
CA ARG A 89 1.31 -21.50 11.89
C ARG A 89 2.54 -20.89 11.23
N ASP A 90 2.87 -21.37 10.03
CA ASP A 90 3.97 -20.79 9.27
C ASP A 90 3.61 -19.38 8.79
N LEU A 91 4.46 -18.42 9.14
CA LEU A 91 4.27 -17.02 8.77
C LEU A 91 4.35 -16.81 7.26
N GLY A 92 5.24 -17.56 6.57
CA GLY A 92 5.39 -17.47 5.12
C GLY A 92 4.13 -17.95 4.40
N LEU A 93 3.66 -19.13 4.73
CA LEU A 93 2.39 -19.69 4.23
C LEU A 93 1.22 -18.74 4.49
N ARG A 94 1.07 -18.23 5.72
CA ARG A 94 -0.02 -17.33 6.10
C ARG A 94 0.03 -16.02 5.32
N TYR A 95 1.20 -15.41 5.21
CA TYR A 95 1.39 -14.18 4.46
C TYR A 95 1.04 -14.36 2.98
N ASN A 96 1.61 -15.39 2.35
CA ASN A 96 1.39 -15.66 0.92
C ASN A 96 -0.07 -15.95 0.62
N LEU A 97 -0.75 -16.73 1.47
CA LEU A 97 -2.17 -17.02 1.32
C LEU A 97 -3.02 -15.73 1.38
N LEU A 98 -2.84 -14.93 2.42
CA LEU A 98 -3.62 -13.70 2.60
C LEU A 98 -3.31 -12.64 1.54
N ALA A 99 -2.06 -12.54 1.09
CA ALA A 99 -1.65 -11.63 0.03
C ALA A 99 -2.27 -12.00 -1.33
N GLN A 100 -2.27 -13.29 -1.69
CA GLN A 100 -2.91 -13.78 -2.92
C GLN A 100 -4.42 -13.55 -2.90
N LEU A 101 -5.08 -13.85 -1.78
CA LEU A 101 -6.51 -13.60 -1.61
C LEU A 101 -6.85 -12.10 -1.69
N ALA A 102 -6.02 -11.24 -1.09
CA ALA A 102 -6.21 -9.79 -1.16
C ALA A 102 -6.08 -9.25 -2.59
N ALA A 103 -5.15 -9.79 -3.39
CA ALA A 103 -4.99 -9.42 -4.78
C ALA A 103 -6.15 -9.91 -5.66
N GLU A 104 -6.62 -11.15 -5.46
CA GLU A 104 -7.70 -11.75 -6.26
C GLU A 104 -9.08 -11.21 -5.91
N LEU A 105 -9.36 -11.00 -4.62
CA LEU A 105 -10.66 -10.55 -4.13
C LEU A 105 -10.76 -9.03 -3.97
N GLY A 106 -9.63 -8.32 -4.07
CA GLY A 106 -9.55 -6.90 -3.81
C GLY A 106 -9.84 -6.52 -2.35
N HIS A 107 -9.92 -7.51 -1.43
CA HIS A 107 -10.31 -7.31 -0.04
C HIS A 107 -9.23 -7.81 0.93
N THR A 108 -8.67 -6.89 1.69
CA THR A 108 -7.53 -7.12 2.60
C THR A 108 -8.01 -7.35 4.03
N VAL A 109 -7.40 -8.31 4.73
CA VAL A 109 -7.65 -8.53 6.15
C VAL A 109 -7.07 -7.38 6.99
N PRO A 110 -7.85 -6.73 7.88
CA PRO A 110 -7.36 -5.71 8.79
C PRO A 110 -6.34 -6.25 9.80
N ASN A 111 -5.38 -5.40 10.21
CA ASN A 111 -4.35 -5.76 11.19
C ASN A 111 -4.93 -6.27 12.52
N SER A 112 -6.05 -5.70 12.96
CA SER A 112 -6.75 -6.11 14.18
C SER A 112 -7.26 -7.54 14.12
N GLN A 113 -7.50 -8.10 12.93
CA GLN A 113 -8.05 -9.45 12.74
C GLN A 113 -7.00 -10.48 12.32
N LEU A 114 -5.76 -10.07 12.02
CA LEU A 114 -4.69 -11.00 11.60
C LEU A 114 -4.37 -12.07 12.66
N HIS A 115 -4.53 -11.78 13.94
CA HIS A 115 -4.30 -12.74 15.04
C HIS A 115 -5.40 -13.83 15.13
N GLN A 116 -6.56 -13.58 14.50
CA GLN A 116 -7.70 -14.49 14.44
C GLN A 116 -7.59 -15.45 13.25
N MET A 117 -6.81 -15.10 12.22
CA MET A 117 -6.56 -15.93 11.04
C MET A 117 -5.58 -17.07 11.35
N ARG A 118 -6.05 -18.07 12.11
CA ARG A 118 -5.24 -19.22 12.57
C ARG A 118 -5.40 -20.45 11.69
N THR A 119 -6.56 -20.59 11.07
CA THR A 119 -6.89 -21.71 10.18
C THR A 119 -7.48 -21.18 8.87
N ALA A 120 -7.49 -22.02 7.83
CA ALA A 120 -8.14 -21.66 6.57
C ALA A 120 -9.66 -21.45 6.75
N GLN A 121 -10.29 -22.11 7.72
CA GLN A 121 -11.70 -21.88 8.06
C GLN A 121 -11.93 -20.46 8.58
N ASP A 122 -11.03 -19.92 9.42
CA ASP A 122 -11.15 -18.54 9.91
C ASP A 122 -11.10 -17.53 8.75
N VAL A 123 -10.20 -17.78 7.79
CA VAL A 123 -10.09 -17.00 6.56
C VAL A 123 -11.36 -17.11 5.72
N LEU A 124 -11.89 -18.32 5.55
CA LEU A 124 -13.14 -18.54 4.83
C LEU A 124 -14.30 -17.79 5.47
N ASN A 125 -14.42 -17.85 6.79
CA ASN A 125 -15.47 -17.16 7.54
C ASN A 125 -15.39 -15.64 7.35
N PHE A 126 -14.18 -15.08 7.42
CA PHE A 126 -13.94 -13.65 7.16
C PHE A 126 -14.40 -13.24 5.76
N TYR A 127 -13.95 -13.95 4.72
CA TYR A 127 -14.29 -13.63 3.33
C TYR A 127 -15.73 -14.00 2.94
N SER A 128 -16.49 -14.67 3.81
CA SER A 128 -17.92 -14.94 3.60
C SER A 128 -18.81 -13.78 4.03
N ILE A 129 -18.26 -12.78 4.74
CA ILE A 129 -19.02 -11.62 5.23
C ILE A 129 -18.93 -10.49 4.20
N PRO A 130 -20.07 -9.99 3.67
CA PRO A 130 -20.06 -8.85 2.76
C PRO A 130 -19.75 -7.54 3.48
N VAL A 131 -19.15 -6.58 2.77
CA VAL A 131 -18.85 -5.23 3.27
C VAL A 131 -19.53 -4.20 2.37
N LYS A 132 -20.30 -3.31 2.98
CA LYS A 132 -20.91 -2.15 2.31
C LYS A 132 -20.08 -0.91 2.61
N ASP A 133 -19.87 -0.07 1.61
CA ASP A 133 -19.18 1.22 1.72
C ASP A 133 -20.13 2.43 1.63
N ALA A 134 -21.44 2.18 1.51
CA ALA A 134 -22.47 3.19 1.48
C ALA A 134 -22.57 3.94 2.82
N SER A 135 -22.81 5.25 2.76
CA SER A 135 -23.12 6.03 3.96
C SER A 135 -24.51 5.67 4.49
N LYS A 136 -24.81 6.07 5.73
CA LYS A 136 -26.15 5.85 6.30
C LYS A 136 -27.24 6.57 5.54
N PHE A 137 -26.94 7.71 4.95
CA PHE A 137 -27.88 8.43 4.09
C PHE A 137 -28.16 7.64 2.80
N ASP A 138 -27.11 7.15 2.13
CA ASP A 138 -27.25 6.34 0.91
C ASP A 138 -28.06 5.06 1.17
N GLU A 139 -27.81 4.39 2.30
CA GLU A 139 -28.57 3.20 2.71
C GLU A 139 -30.06 3.50 2.93
N LEU A 140 -30.39 4.67 3.50
CA LEU A 140 -31.77 5.09 3.75
C LEU A 140 -32.48 5.51 2.46
N CYS A 141 -31.80 6.24 1.59
CA CYS A 141 -32.36 6.66 0.30
C CYS A 141 -32.58 5.47 -0.65
N ALA A 142 -31.79 4.41 -0.53
CA ALA A 142 -31.98 3.18 -1.28
C ALA A 142 -33.08 2.27 -0.72
N ALA A 143 -33.56 2.52 0.50
CA ALA A 143 -34.66 1.79 1.11
C ALA A 143 -36.01 2.33 0.64
N ASP A 144 -37.06 1.51 0.72
CA ASP A 144 -38.43 1.90 0.39
C ASP A 144 -38.98 2.87 1.46
N LEU A 145 -38.75 4.16 1.23
CA LEU A 145 -39.23 5.21 2.12
C LEU A 145 -40.73 5.45 1.90
N PRO A 146 -41.49 5.70 2.99
CA PRO A 146 -42.88 6.15 2.88
C PRO A 146 -43.00 7.41 2.00
N PRO A 147 -44.07 7.53 1.20
CA PRO A 147 -44.18 8.62 0.21
C PRO A 147 -44.19 10.03 0.82
N ASN A 148 -44.59 10.12 2.09
CA ASN A 148 -44.65 11.34 2.89
C ASN A 148 -43.30 11.71 3.55
N LEU A 149 -42.25 10.90 3.39
CA LEU A 149 -40.96 11.13 4.01
C LEU A 149 -39.95 11.62 2.95
N LYS A 150 -39.43 12.83 3.15
CA LYS A 150 -38.39 13.45 2.32
C LYS A 150 -37.18 13.75 3.19
N ILE A 151 -36.02 13.25 2.81
CA ILE A 151 -34.74 13.48 3.52
C ILE A 151 -33.81 14.23 2.56
N THR A 152 -33.22 15.32 3.02
CA THR A 152 -32.23 16.12 2.29
C THR A 152 -30.87 16.03 2.99
N TRP A 153 -29.78 16.12 2.22
CA TRP A 153 -28.41 16.11 2.73
C TRP A 153 -27.74 17.45 2.42
N GLU A 154 -27.45 18.24 3.46
CA GLU A 154 -26.81 19.56 3.37
C GLU A 154 -25.43 19.48 4.02
N TYR A 155 -24.42 19.09 3.23
CA TYR A 155 -23.02 19.01 3.64
C TYR A 155 -22.08 19.37 2.49
#